data_AF-F4WJY5-F1
#
_entry.id   AF-F4WJY5-F1
#
_cell.length_a   1.000
_cell.length_b   1.000
_cell.length_c   1.000
_cell.angle_alpha   90.00
_cell.angle_beta   90.00
_cell.angle_gamma   90.00
#
_symmetry.space_group_name_H-M   'P 1'
#
loop_
_entity.id
_entity.type
_entity.pdbx_description
1 polymer ?
#
loop_
_entity_poly.entity_id
_entity_poly.type
_entity_poly.pdbx_seq_one_letter_code
_entity_poly.pdbx_strand_id
1 'polypeptide(L)'
;FLFLLYVTENLAPSELKKLRNKQRKQRRKAELERQQAAQAQEKREQHNKSRQQNDSDLEQPTLDELIPEKLERVEDPLEQAIKFLQPLQELASNRIETHLMAFEIYIRKGRTLLMLRSIKRAHRLDMNNPDLHTCLVRFLLHTSKSPLEGAVGEVVKRQTAGIFSSTKAAQLNAEYLKKNRNSLPHLLQGSRMLYILDPSAQTKALFLVTSIEELEGVTLQNCTKVLDALRNGDFGHCDDTIADYMTKCHVRFPFATAFRPPEPKTNNHQEKENSIKN
;
A
#
# COMPACT_ATOMS: atom_id res chain seq x y z
N PHE A 1 26.63 -80.58 13.40
CA PHE A 1 26.24 -80.23 14.79
C PHE A 1 27.22 -80.70 15.88
N LEU A 2 28.34 -81.37 15.57
CA LEU A 2 29.33 -81.75 16.60
C LEU A 2 30.47 -80.73 16.84
N PHE A 3 30.59 -79.68 16.03
CA PHE A 3 31.70 -78.72 16.16
C PHE A 3 31.39 -77.50 17.06
N LEU A 4 30.14 -77.38 17.54
CA LEU A 4 29.70 -76.25 18.39
C LEU A 4 29.61 -76.61 19.88
N LEU A 5 29.77 -77.89 20.24
CA LEU A 5 29.73 -78.36 21.62
C LEU A 5 31.13 -78.43 22.29
N TYR A 6 32.22 -78.28 21.53
CA TYR A 6 33.58 -78.46 22.06
C TYR A 6 34.25 -77.16 22.54
N VAL A 7 33.60 -76.00 22.43
CA VAL A 7 34.19 -74.70 22.84
C VAL A 7 33.61 -74.19 24.17
N THR A 8 32.66 -74.89 24.78
CA THR A 8 32.00 -74.44 26.02
C THR A 8 32.60 -75.00 27.31
N GLU A 9 33.61 -75.88 27.26
CA GLU A 9 34.17 -76.53 28.47
C GLU A 9 35.54 -76.04 28.97
N ASN A 10 36.15 -75.00 28.38
CA ASN A 10 37.42 -74.46 28.92
C ASN A 10 37.48 -72.92 28.91
N LEU A 11 36.56 -72.26 29.62
CA LEU A 11 36.64 -70.83 29.91
C LEU A 11 36.45 -70.59 31.41
N ALA A 12 37.44 -69.94 32.03
CA ALA A 12 37.46 -69.64 33.46
C ALA A 12 36.20 -68.84 33.89
N PRO A 13 35.67 -69.05 35.11
CA PRO A 13 34.39 -68.47 35.57
C PRO A 13 34.35 -66.93 35.56
N SER A 14 35.52 -66.26 35.50
CA SER A 14 35.64 -64.80 35.37
C SER A 14 35.33 -64.26 33.97
N GLU A 15 35.51 -65.05 32.90
CA GLU A 15 35.27 -64.63 31.51
C GLU A 15 33.80 -64.85 31.09
N LEU A 16 33.15 -65.90 31.61
CA LEU A 16 31.70 -66.14 31.41
C LEU A 16 30.84 -65.01 32.02
N LYS A 17 31.26 -64.46 33.17
CA LYS A 17 30.55 -63.35 33.84
C LYS A 17 30.72 -62.03 33.09
N LYS A 18 31.90 -61.77 32.50
CA LYS A 18 32.13 -60.61 31.63
C LYS A 18 31.33 -60.70 30.33
N LEU A 19 31.23 -61.88 29.72
CA LEU A 19 30.46 -62.10 28.49
C LEU A 19 28.94 -61.87 28.72
N ARG A 20 28.38 -62.40 29.81
CA ARG A 20 26.96 -62.17 30.19
C ARG A 20 26.67 -60.70 30.49
N ASN A 21 27.57 -59.99 31.18
CA ASN A 21 27.40 -58.56 31.46
C ASN A 21 27.50 -57.70 30.18
N LYS A 22 28.40 -58.05 29.26
CA LYS A 22 28.53 -57.40 27.95
C LYS A 22 27.29 -57.60 27.08
N GLN A 23 26.74 -58.82 27.03
CA GLN A 23 25.47 -59.11 26.33
C GLN A 23 24.27 -58.40 26.96
N ARG A 24 24.19 -58.31 28.29
CA ARG A 24 23.07 -57.63 28.98
C ARG A 24 23.10 -56.11 28.73
N LYS A 25 24.29 -55.50 28.66
CA LYS A 25 24.46 -54.08 28.32
C LYS A 25 24.13 -53.80 26.85
N GLN A 26 24.53 -54.68 25.93
CA GLN A 26 24.18 -54.55 24.51
C GLN A 26 22.69 -54.74 24.25
N ARG A 27 22.02 -55.70 24.91
CA ARG A 27 20.56 -55.90 24.80
C ARG A 27 19.78 -54.69 25.32
N ARG A 28 20.14 -54.14 26.49
CA ARG A 28 19.50 -52.92 27.01
C ARG A 28 19.69 -51.70 26.10
N LYS A 29 20.86 -51.56 25.46
CA LYS A 29 21.11 -50.47 24.52
C LYS A 29 20.27 -50.64 23.24
N ALA A 30 20.18 -51.85 22.70
CA ALA A 30 19.38 -52.13 21.52
C ALA A 30 17.86 -51.98 21.77
N GLU A 31 17.40 -52.30 22.98
CA GLU A 31 15.99 -52.16 23.36
C GLU A 31 15.60 -50.68 23.55
N LEU A 32 16.49 -49.87 24.14
CA LEU A 32 16.29 -48.42 24.26
C LEU A 32 16.27 -47.72 22.89
N GLU A 33 17.16 -48.14 21.98
CA GLU A 33 17.24 -47.60 20.62
C GLU A 33 16.01 -47.99 19.79
N ARG A 34 15.48 -49.22 19.95
CA ARG A 34 14.21 -49.63 19.33
C ARG A 34 13.01 -48.86 19.88
N GLN A 35 12.95 -48.60 21.19
CA GLN A 35 11.88 -47.78 21.77
C GLN A 35 11.93 -46.32 21.30
N GLN A 36 13.13 -45.74 21.18
CA GLN A 36 13.29 -44.38 20.63
C GLN A 36 12.94 -44.31 19.14
N ALA A 37 13.31 -45.32 18.35
CA ALA A 37 12.94 -45.40 16.93
C ALA A 37 11.42 -45.57 16.75
N ALA A 38 10.77 -46.39 17.57
CA ALA A 38 9.31 -46.58 17.55
C ALA A 38 8.58 -45.28 17.90
N GLN A 39 9.00 -44.57 18.96
CA GLN A 39 8.41 -43.27 19.33
C GLN A 39 8.66 -42.18 18.27
N ALA A 40 9.83 -42.20 17.61
CA ALA A 40 10.12 -41.25 16.52
C ALA A 40 9.26 -41.54 15.28
N GLN A 41 8.99 -42.82 14.99
CA GLN A 41 8.15 -43.23 13.88
C GLN A 41 6.67 -42.93 14.15
N GLU A 42 6.19 -43.17 15.38
CA GLU A 42 4.82 -42.85 15.78
C GLU A 42 4.56 -41.33 15.77
N LYS A 43 5.55 -40.51 16.18
CA LYS A 43 5.49 -39.04 16.03
C LYS A 43 5.50 -38.60 14.56
N ARG A 44 6.27 -39.27 13.70
CA ARG A 44 6.29 -38.98 12.26
C ARG A 44 4.98 -39.37 11.59
N GLU A 45 4.39 -40.51 11.96
CA GLU A 45 3.10 -40.97 11.44
C GLU A 45 1.94 -40.09 11.93
N GLN A 46 1.96 -39.60 13.18
CA GLN A 46 1.02 -38.59 13.66
C GLN A 46 1.16 -37.27 12.89
N HIS A 47 2.39 -36.79 12.67
CA HIS A 47 2.65 -35.58 11.89
C HIS A 47 2.29 -35.75 10.40
N ASN A 48 2.40 -36.96 9.83
CA ASN A 48 1.98 -37.21 8.45
C ASN A 48 0.46 -37.34 8.31
N LYS A 49 -0.22 -37.94 9.29
CA LYS A 49 -1.70 -37.99 9.35
C LYS A 49 -2.31 -36.60 9.53
N SER A 50 -1.72 -35.73 10.37
CA SER A 50 -2.17 -34.34 10.50
C SER A 50 -1.92 -33.51 9.23
N ARG A 51 -0.94 -33.91 8.41
CA ARG A 51 -0.63 -33.23 7.14
C ARG A 51 -1.52 -33.73 5.99
N GLN A 52 -1.90 -35.01 5.97
CA GLN A 52 -2.81 -35.57 4.97
C GLN A 52 -4.29 -35.24 5.23
N GLN A 53 -4.69 -35.01 6.49
CA GLN A 53 -6.04 -34.46 6.77
C GLN A 53 -6.21 -33.01 6.31
N ASN A 54 -5.11 -32.29 6.06
CA ASN A 54 -5.15 -30.95 5.46
C ASN A 54 -5.02 -30.94 3.92
N ASP A 55 -5.02 -32.11 3.26
CA ASP A 55 -4.70 -32.23 1.82
C ASP A 55 -5.78 -32.99 1.03
N SER A 56 -7.02 -33.04 1.54
CA SER A 56 -8.13 -33.72 0.85
C SER A 56 -9.46 -32.96 0.84
N ASP A 57 -9.45 -31.67 1.14
CA ASP A 57 -10.44 -30.78 0.57
C ASP A 57 -9.71 -29.81 -0.34
N LEU A 58 -10.21 -29.68 -1.56
CA LEU A 58 -10.05 -28.49 -2.36
C LEU A 58 -10.47 -27.33 -1.45
N GLU A 59 -9.51 -26.69 -0.77
CA GLU A 59 -9.70 -25.37 -0.20
C GLU A 59 -10.02 -24.47 -1.41
N GLN A 60 -11.31 -24.44 -1.79
CA GLN A 60 -11.92 -23.16 -2.02
C GLN A 60 -11.41 -22.29 -0.89
N PRO A 61 -10.68 -21.20 -1.20
CA PRO A 61 -10.10 -20.36 -0.16
C PRO A 61 -11.26 -20.11 0.80
N THR A 62 -11.12 -20.54 2.06
CA THR A 62 -12.12 -20.23 3.08
C THR A 62 -12.30 -18.74 2.96
N LEU A 63 -13.41 -18.32 2.36
CA LEU A 63 -13.73 -16.93 2.18
C LEU A 63 -13.89 -16.49 3.63
N ASP A 64 -12.84 -15.87 4.18
CA ASP A 64 -12.92 -15.15 5.44
C ASP A 64 -14.22 -14.38 5.32
N GLU A 65 -15.20 -14.74 6.15
CA GLU A 65 -16.51 -14.12 6.06
C GLU A 65 -16.26 -12.61 6.07
N LEU A 66 -16.77 -11.93 5.04
CA LEU A 66 -16.59 -10.50 4.84
C LEU A 66 -17.38 -9.76 5.92
N ILE A 67 -16.85 -9.80 7.15
CA ILE A 67 -17.43 -9.19 8.34
C ILE A 67 -17.07 -7.70 8.26
N PRO A 68 -18.05 -6.80 8.05
CA PRO A 68 -17.80 -5.37 7.88
C PRO A 68 -16.95 -4.78 9.00
N GLU A 69 -17.19 -5.19 10.24
CA GLU A 69 -16.46 -4.68 11.41
C GLU A 69 -14.97 -5.06 11.41
N LYS A 70 -14.62 -6.24 10.87
CA LYS A 70 -13.22 -6.68 10.74
C LYS A 70 -12.51 -5.97 9.60
N LEU A 71 -13.23 -5.65 8.52
CA LEU A 71 -12.69 -4.91 7.38
C LEU A 71 -12.51 -3.42 7.66
N GLU A 72 -13.39 -2.83 8.49
CA GLU A 72 -13.27 -1.43 8.92
C GLU A 72 -12.11 -1.25 9.92
N ARG A 73 -11.88 -2.21 10.82
CA ARG A 73 -10.91 -2.12 11.93
C ARG A 73 -9.69 -3.02 11.76
N VAL A 74 -9.09 -2.96 10.58
CA VAL A 74 -7.83 -3.67 10.31
C VAL A 74 -6.68 -3.06 11.11
N GLU A 75 -5.85 -3.89 11.74
CA GLU A 75 -4.68 -3.44 12.51
C GLU A 75 -3.63 -2.71 11.67
N ASP A 76 -3.26 -3.25 10.50
CA ASP A 76 -2.35 -2.60 9.55
C ASP A 76 -3.02 -2.40 8.17
N PRO A 77 -3.71 -1.26 7.96
CA PRO A 77 -4.38 -0.98 6.70
C PRO A 77 -3.41 -0.83 5.52
N LEU A 78 -2.16 -0.42 5.76
CA LEU A 78 -1.16 -0.25 4.71
C LEU A 78 -0.62 -1.59 4.22
N GLU A 79 -0.44 -2.59 5.10
CA GLU A 79 -0.09 -3.95 4.66
C GLU A 79 -1.23 -4.60 3.87
N GLN A 80 -2.49 -4.42 4.27
CA GLN A 80 -3.60 -4.93 3.47
C GLN A 80 -3.65 -4.26 2.08
N ALA A 81 -3.43 -2.94 2.00
CA ALA A 81 -3.34 -2.23 0.72
C ALA A 81 -2.22 -2.79 -0.18
N ILE A 82 -1.09 -3.22 0.39
CA ILE A 82 0.01 -3.85 -0.37
C ILE A 82 -0.43 -5.18 -0.99
N LYS A 83 -1.25 -5.98 -0.31
CA LYS A 83 -1.77 -7.23 -0.87
C LYS A 83 -2.61 -7.00 -2.13
N PHE A 84 -3.39 -5.92 -2.18
CA PHE A 84 -4.11 -5.52 -3.39
C PHE A 84 -3.21 -4.89 -4.45
N LEU A 85 -2.16 -4.20 -4.03
CA LEU A 85 -1.20 -3.57 -4.94
C LEU A 85 -0.31 -4.60 -5.67
N GLN A 86 0.05 -5.72 -5.03
CA GLN A 86 0.95 -6.73 -5.60
C GLN A 86 0.44 -7.30 -6.94
N PRO A 87 -0.80 -7.81 -7.05
CA PRO A 87 -1.35 -8.25 -8.33
C PRO A 87 -1.35 -7.15 -9.39
N LEU A 88 -1.63 -5.90 -9.02
CA LEU A 88 -1.58 -4.78 -9.96
C LEU A 88 -0.15 -4.53 -10.47
N GLN A 89 0.86 -4.64 -9.60
CA GLN A 89 2.26 -4.49 -10.00
C GLN A 89 2.76 -5.61 -10.92
N GLU A 90 2.18 -6.80 -10.82
CA GLU A 90 2.53 -7.96 -11.65
C GLU A 90 1.78 -7.94 -12.99
N LEU A 91 0.46 -7.75 -12.94
CA LEU A 91 -0.43 -7.92 -14.08
C LEU A 91 -0.77 -6.60 -14.81
N ALA A 92 -0.77 -5.48 -14.09
CA ALA A 92 -1.14 -4.15 -14.60
C ALA A 92 0.03 -3.14 -14.49
N SER A 93 1.25 -3.62 -14.72
CA SER A 93 2.49 -2.82 -14.62
C SER A 93 2.62 -1.75 -15.71
N ASN A 94 1.79 -1.82 -16.76
CA ASN A 94 1.70 -0.83 -17.84
C ASN A 94 0.72 0.33 -17.54
N ARG A 95 -0.02 0.28 -16.43
CA ARG A 95 -0.89 1.37 -15.98
C ARG A 95 -0.12 2.29 -15.04
N ILE A 96 -0.20 3.60 -15.26
CA ILE A 96 0.52 4.57 -14.43
C ILE A 96 -0.06 4.62 -13.02
N GLU A 97 -1.39 4.48 -12.90
CA GLU A 97 -2.15 4.50 -11.66
C GLU A 97 -1.65 3.46 -10.66
N THR A 98 -1.26 2.27 -11.15
CA THR A 98 -0.62 1.22 -10.35
C THR A 98 0.59 1.76 -9.58
N HIS A 99 1.46 2.49 -10.26
CA HIS A 99 2.71 3.00 -9.67
C HIS A 99 2.47 4.25 -8.84
N LEU A 100 1.47 5.08 -9.18
CA LEU A 100 1.07 6.23 -8.36
C LEU A 100 0.48 5.77 -7.02
N MET A 101 -0.39 4.76 -7.03
CA MET A 101 -0.91 4.14 -5.80
C MET A 101 0.20 3.50 -4.97
N ALA A 102 1.15 2.82 -5.63
CA ALA A 102 2.32 2.26 -4.96
C ALA A 102 3.12 3.35 -4.22
N PHE A 103 3.34 4.50 -4.86
CA PHE A 103 4.00 5.63 -4.22
C PHE A 103 3.25 6.12 -2.98
N GLU A 104 1.92 6.29 -3.06
CA GLU A 104 1.10 6.75 -1.93
C GLU A 104 1.16 5.80 -0.72
N ILE A 105 1.24 4.50 -0.94
CA ILE A 105 1.40 3.51 0.14
C ILE A 105 2.82 3.59 0.71
N TYR A 106 3.85 3.59 -0.13
CA TYR A 106 5.23 3.53 0.32
C TYR A 106 5.73 4.81 0.99
N ILE A 107 5.19 5.97 0.63
CA ILE A 107 5.51 7.22 1.34
C ILE A 107 4.95 7.20 2.77
N ARG A 108 3.74 6.65 2.99
CA ARG A 108 3.16 6.50 4.32
C ARG A 108 3.91 5.46 5.17
N LYS A 109 4.44 4.40 4.56
CA LYS A 109 5.30 3.41 5.23
C LYS A 109 6.77 3.84 5.36
N GLY A 110 7.18 5.00 4.81
CA GLY A 110 8.57 5.47 4.85
C GLY A 110 9.58 4.61 4.06
N ARG A 111 9.13 3.87 3.03
CA ARG A 111 9.99 2.94 2.27
C ARG A 111 10.64 3.62 1.06
N THR A 112 11.70 4.38 1.28
CA THR A 112 12.28 5.30 0.27
C THR A 112 12.67 4.67 -1.08
N LEU A 113 13.30 3.50 -1.09
CA LEU A 113 13.69 2.83 -2.33
C LEU A 113 12.47 2.34 -3.14
N LEU A 114 11.40 1.95 -2.45
CA LEU A 114 10.15 1.52 -3.10
C LEU A 114 9.37 2.72 -3.66
N MET A 115 9.43 3.88 -3.01
CA MET A 115 8.93 5.13 -3.58
C MET A 115 9.65 5.46 -4.89
N LEU A 116 10.99 5.42 -4.89
CA LEU A 116 11.80 5.70 -6.07
C LEU A 116 11.53 4.71 -7.20
N ARG A 117 11.39 3.41 -6.88
CA ARG A 117 11.00 2.38 -7.86
C ARG A 117 9.66 2.71 -8.51
N SER A 118 8.69 3.15 -7.71
CA SER A 118 7.35 3.52 -8.17
C SER A 118 7.40 4.73 -9.09
N ILE A 119 8.11 5.79 -8.69
CA ILE A 119 8.36 6.97 -9.52
C ILE A 119 9.02 6.60 -10.85
N LYS A 120 10.08 5.80 -10.82
CA LYS A 120 10.78 5.36 -12.05
C LYS A 120 9.86 4.62 -13.01
N ARG A 121 8.97 3.78 -12.49
CA ARG A 121 8.03 3.02 -13.32
C ARG A 121 6.97 3.95 -13.92
N ALA A 122 6.38 4.84 -13.12
CA ALA A 122 5.44 5.85 -13.59
C ALA A 122 6.06 6.78 -14.64
N HIS A 123 7.26 7.30 -14.37
CA HIS A 123 7.98 8.20 -15.28
C HIS A 123 8.30 7.57 -16.64
N ARG A 124 8.51 6.25 -16.69
CA ARG A 124 8.70 5.54 -17.97
C ARG A 124 7.42 5.41 -18.79
N LEU A 125 6.25 5.48 -18.15
CA LEU A 125 4.95 5.37 -18.81
C LEU A 125 4.48 6.75 -19.30
N ASP A 126 4.50 7.75 -18.42
CA ASP A 126 4.14 9.13 -18.76
C ASP A 126 4.90 10.10 -17.85
N MET A 127 5.88 10.80 -18.42
CA MET A 127 6.72 11.76 -17.70
C MET A 127 6.00 13.07 -17.36
N ASN A 128 4.94 13.42 -18.09
CA ASN A 128 4.22 14.68 -17.92
C ASN A 128 2.90 14.48 -17.18
N ASN A 129 2.68 13.30 -16.58
CA ASN A 129 1.46 13.01 -15.85
C ASN A 129 1.29 13.97 -14.63
N PRO A 130 0.10 14.58 -14.45
CA PRO A 130 -0.12 15.50 -13.33
C PRO A 130 0.09 14.90 -11.95
N ASP A 131 -0.40 13.69 -11.72
CA ASP A 131 -0.33 13.04 -10.42
C ASP A 131 1.10 12.54 -10.11
N LEU A 132 1.87 12.18 -11.15
CA LEU A 132 3.30 11.89 -11.01
C LEU A 132 4.08 13.09 -10.50
N HIS A 133 3.79 14.31 -10.98
CA HIS A 133 4.48 15.51 -10.52
C HIS A 133 4.35 15.72 -9.00
N THR A 134 3.16 15.49 -8.46
CA THR A 134 2.93 15.51 -7.01
C THR A 134 3.81 14.49 -6.28
N CYS A 135 3.98 13.30 -6.84
CA CYS A 135 4.87 12.28 -6.29
C CYS A 135 6.34 12.72 -6.30
N LEU A 136 6.80 13.34 -7.39
CA LEU A 136 8.17 13.85 -7.53
C LEU A 136 8.50 14.92 -6.47
N VAL A 137 7.63 15.93 -6.33
CA VAL A 137 7.81 17.01 -5.35
C VAL A 137 7.81 16.46 -3.93
N ARG A 138 6.86 15.59 -3.59
CA ARG A 138 6.77 14.96 -2.26
C ARG A 138 7.97 14.08 -1.94
N PHE A 139 8.51 13.37 -2.93
CA PHE A 139 9.73 12.58 -2.76
C PHE A 139 10.95 13.46 -2.44
N LEU A 140 11.13 14.57 -3.15
CA LEU A 140 12.21 15.52 -2.85
C LEU A 140 12.08 16.08 -1.42
N LEU A 141 10.87 16.46 -1.03
CA LEU A 141 10.59 16.94 0.33
C LEU A 141 10.89 15.87 1.39
N HIS A 142 10.51 14.62 1.13
CA HIS A 142 10.83 13.48 2.01
C HIS A 142 12.34 13.29 2.18
N THR A 143 13.08 13.25 1.08
CA THR A 143 14.56 13.07 1.12
C THR A 143 15.31 14.27 1.70
N SER A 144 14.72 15.47 1.66
CA SER A 144 15.29 16.66 2.30
C SER A 144 15.06 16.65 3.82
N LYS A 145 13.91 16.15 4.28
CA LYS A 145 13.59 16.01 5.71
C LYS A 145 14.33 14.84 6.36
N SER A 146 14.57 13.76 5.62
CA SER A 146 15.28 12.58 6.07
C SER A 146 16.41 12.26 5.09
N PRO A 147 17.58 12.93 5.23
CA PRO A 147 18.73 12.69 4.39
C PRO A 147 19.14 11.22 4.43
N LEU A 148 19.46 10.68 3.27
CA LEU A 148 19.86 9.28 3.12
C LEU A 148 21.38 9.17 3.11
N GLU A 149 21.91 8.29 3.94
CA GLU A 149 23.35 8.06 4.05
C GLU A 149 23.77 6.72 3.40
N GLY A 150 25.08 6.59 3.17
CA GLY A 150 25.71 5.39 2.62
C GLY A 150 25.18 4.98 1.24
N ALA A 151 25.17 3.66 1.00
CA ALA A 151 24.80 3.08 -0.29
C ALA A 151 23.38 3.48 -0.77
N VAL A 152 22.44 3.67 0.16
CA VAL A 152 21.06 4.06 -0.18
C VAL A 152 21.03 5.48 -0.75
N GLY A 153 21.76 6.41 -0.14
CA GLY A 153 21.86 7.79 -0.62
C GLY A 153 22.50 7.87 -2.01
N GLU A 154 23.56 7.10 -2.25
CA GLU A 154 24.21 7.03 -3.57
C GLU A 154 23.29 6.47 -4.66
N VAL A 155 22.58 5.37 -4.36
CA VAL A 155 21.61 4.79 -5.28
C VAL A 155 20.52 5.79 -5.61
N VAL A 156 19.94 6.45 -4.61
CA VAL A 156 18.91 7.47 -4.85
C VAL A 156 19.47 8.57 -5.73
N LYS A 157 20.60 9.18 -5.37
CA LYS A 157 21.22 10.27 -6.14
C LYS A 157 21.51 9.89 -7.58
N ARG A 158 22.05 8.68 -7.83
CA ARG A 158 22.34 8.19 -9.19
C ARG A 158 21.07 7.98 -9.99
N GLN A 159 20.03 7.42 -9.37
CA GLN A 159 18.80 7.03 -10.05
C GLN A 159 17.83 8.20 -10.26
N THR A 160 17.95 9.28 -9.48
CA THR A 160 17.16 10.52 -9.63
C THR A 160 17.70 11.47 -10.70
N ALA A 161 18.99 11.38 -11.05
CA ALA A 161 19.64 12.28 -12.00
C ALA A 161 18.96 12.33 -13.40
N GLY A 162 18.28 11.26 -13.82
CA GLY A 162 17.56 11.20 -15.10
C GLY A 162 16.05 11.48 -15.01
N ILE A 163 15.54 11.86 -13.84
CA ILE A 163 14.11 12.04 -13.58
C ILE A 163 13.81 13.49 -13.20
N PHE A 164 14.69 14.10 -12.40
CA PHE A 164 14.46 15.44 -11.84
C PHE A 164 15.25 16.48 -12.62
N SER A 165 14.57 17.54 -13.08
CA SER A 165 15.24 18.71 -13.70
C SER A 165 15.97 19.57 -12.67
N SER A 166 15.50 19.56 -11.41
CA SER A 166 16.10 20.28 -10.29
C SER A 166 16.14 19.42 -9.03
N THR A 167 17.16 19.65 -8.20
CA THR A 167 17.30 19.03 -6.87
C THR A 167 16.40 19.70 -5.83
N LYS A 168 15.89 20.91 -6.09
CA LYS A 168 15.03 21.67 -5.17
C LYS A 168 13.57 21.53 -5.59
N ALA A 169 12.73 21.07 -4.66
CA ALA A 169 11.30 20.85 -4.89
C ALA A 169 10.55 22.12 -5.37
N ALA A 170 10.88 23.30 -4.83
CA ALA A 170 10.30 24.58 -5.25
C ALA A 170 10.63 24.97 -6.69
N GLN A 171 11.88 24.73 -7.12
CA GLN A 171 12.30 25.01 -8.50
C GLN A 171 11.64 24.04 -9.48
N LEU A 172 11.60 22.75 -9.13
CA LEU A 172 10.90 21.73 -9.92
C LEU A 172 9.42 22.11 -10.15
N ASN A 173 8.72 22.55 -9.09
CA ASN A 173 7.33 22.95 -9.21
C ASN A 173 7.13 24.23 -10.04
N ALA A 174 8.01 25.21 -9.90
CA ALA A 174 7.96 26.44 -10.69
C ALA A 174 8.17 26.18 -12.19
N GLU A 175 9.13 25.32 -12.55
CA GLU A 175 9.37 24.90 -13.94
C GLU A 175 8.17 24.14 -14.51
N TYR A 176 7.59 23.23 -13.72
CA TYR A 176 6.42 22.45 -14.11
C TYR A 176 5.19 23.32 -14.38
N LEU A 177 4.91 24.30 -13.51
CA LEU A 177 3.82 25.27 -13.71
C LEU A 177 4.05 26.14 -14.95
N LYS A 178 5.29 26.56 -15.20
CA LYS A 178 5.64 27.34 -16.40
C LYS A 178 5.42 26.53 -17.68
N LYS A 179 5.79 25.25 -17.67
CA LYS A 179 5.64 24.34 -18.83
C LYS A 179 4.17 24.02 -19.13
N ASN A 180 3.35 23.79 -18.10
CA ASN A 180 1.98 23.29 -18.24
C ASN A 180 0.89 24.35 -17.91
N ARG A 181 1.20 25.62 -18.15
CA ARG A 181 0.35 26.78 -17.79
C ARG A 181 -1.07 26.78 -18.37
N ASN A 182 -1.32 26.04 -19.45
CA ASN A 182 -2.60 26.02 -20.14
C ASN A 182 -3.47 24.81 -19.77
N SER A 183 -3.00 23.90 -18.90
CA SER A 183 -3.71 22.64 -18.63
C SER A 183 -4.23 22.60 -17.20
N LEU A 184 -5.56 22.60 -17.03
CA LEU A 184 -6.21 22.57 -15.71
C LEU A 184 -5.72 21.42 -14.80
N PRO A 185 -5.64 20.14 -15.24
CA PRO A 185 -5.16 19.08 -14.35
C PRO A 185 -3.71 19.26 -13.91
N HIS A 186 -2.85 19.84 -14.75
CA HIS A 186 -1.47 20.14 -14.38
C HIS A 186 -1.41 21.33 -13.40
N LEU A 187 -2.19 22.39 -13.66
CA LEU A 187 -2.30 23.55 -12.76
C LEU A 187 -2.81 23.13 -11.38
N LEU A 188 -3.79 22.22 -11.30
CA LEU A 188 -4.28 21.69 -10.03
C LEU A 188 -3.14 21.06 -9.21
N GLN A 189 -2.40 20.12 -9.80
CA GLN A 189 -1.34 19.42 -9.08
C GLN A 189 -0.14 20.34 -8.76
N GLY A 190 0.26 21.20 -9.70
CA GLY A 190 1.31 22.18 -9.46
C GLY A 190 0.94 23.22 -8.38
N SER A 191 -0.33 23.63 -8.33
CA SER A 191 -0.83 24.58 -7.32
C SER A 191 -0.94 23.94 -5.94
N ARG A 192 -1.38 22.67 -5.85
CA ARG A 192 -1.31 21.89 -4.61
C ARG A 192 0.12 21.84 -4.07
N MET A 193 1.07 21.51 -4.93
CA MET A 193 2.48 21.46 -4.56
C MET A 193 3.03 22.84 -4.17
N LEU A 194 2.54 23.92 -4.80
CA LEU A 194 2.93 25.28 -4.45
C LEU A 194 2.55 25.60 -3.01
N TYR A 195 1.31 25.30 -2.61
CA TYR A 195 0.83 25.54 -1.24
C TYR A 195 1.54 24.64 -0.20
N ILE A 196 1.79 23.37 -0.53
CA ILE A 196 2.54 22.46 0.36
C ILE A 196 3.98 22.94 0.61
N LEU A 197 4.62 23.50 -0.42
CA LEU A 197 6.00 23.99 -0.32
C LEU A 197 6.08 25.37 0.35
N ASP A 198 5.08 26.22 0.12
CA ASP A 198 4.99 27.57 0.67
C ASP A 198 3.52 27.94 0.94
N PRO A 199 3.06 27.80 2.19
CA PRO A 199 1.70 28.17 2.58
C PRO A 199 1.38 29.65 2.35
N SER A 200 2.38 30.54 2.33
CA SER A 200 2.17 31.96 2.07
C SER A 200 1.75 32.25 0.63
N ALA A 201 2.00 31.31 -0.29
CA ALA A 201 1.61 31.40 -1.69
C ALA A 201 0.14 30.96 -1.95
N GLN A 202 -0.68 30.79 -0.92
CA GLN A 202 -2.07 30.32 -1.00
C GLN A 202 -2.89 31.09 -2.05
N THR A 203 -2.91 32.41 -1.98
CA THR A 203 -3.68 33.26 -2.91
C THR A 203 -3.28 33.01 -4.37
N LYS A 204 -1.98 32.83 -4.62
CA LYS A 204 -1.47 32.52 -5.96
C LYS A 204 -1.90 31.13 -6.42
N ALA A 205 -1.84 30.12 -5.53
CA ALA A 205 -2.27 28.76 -5.83
C ALA A 205 -3.79 28.69 -6.15
N LEU A 206 -4.61 29.39 -5.35
CA LEU A 206 -6.05 29.50 -5.57
C LEU A 206 -6.38 30.19 -6.90
N PHE A 207 -5.68 31.28 -7.22
CA PHE A 207 -5.85 31.98 -8.49
C PHE A 207 -5.54 31.07 -9.70
N LEU A 208 -4.44 30.32 -9.65
CA LEU A 208 -4.03 29.42 -10.73
C LEU A 208 -5.04 28.29 -10.98
N VAL A 209 -5.68 27.76 -9.94
CA VAL A 209 -6.59 26.60 -10.08
C VAL A 209 -8.03 27.00 -10.38
N THR A 210 -8.45 28.21 -10.02
CA THR A 210 -9.83 28.70 -10.21
C THR A 210 -10.03 29.51 -11.48
N SER A 211 -8.95 29.99 -12.10
CA SER A 211 -8.99 30.69 -13.39
C SER A 211 -9.11 29.69 -14.55
N ILE A 212 -10.32 29.18 -14.75
CA ILE A 212 -10.62 28.11 -15.74
C ILE A 212 -10.95 28.62 -17.15
N GLU A 213 -10.81 29.92 -17.38
CA GLU A 213 -11.02 30.55 -18.68
C GLU A 213 -9.87 30.17 -19.63
N GLU A 214 -10.21 29.80 -20.86
CA GLU A 214 -9.25 29.48 -21.93
C GLU A 214 -8.24 28.33 -21.64
N LEU A 215 -8.48 27.53 -20.61
CA LEU A 215 -7.64 26.37 -20.30
C LEU A 215 -8.07 25.11 -21.07
N GLU A 216 -7.09 24.26 -21.35
CA GLU A 216 -7.27 22.89 -21.79
C GLU A 216 -7.67 21.99 -20.62
N GLY A 217 -8.49 20.98 -20.91
CA GLY A 217 -8.90 19.99 -19.92
C GLY A 217 -9.93 20.51 -18.91
N VAL A 218 -10.65 21.60 -19.21
CA VAL A 218 -11.78 22.09 -18.41
C VAL A 218 -13.03 21.24 -18.70
N THR A 219 -12.98 20.00 -18.20
CA THR A 219 -14.07 19.04 -18.25
C THR A 219 -14.79 19.01 -16.91
N LEU A 220 -16.03 18.53 -16.89
CA LEU A 220 -16.79 18.33 -15.66
C LEU A 220 -15.96 17.57 -14.60
N GLN A 221 -15.33 16.46 -15.01
CA GLN A 221 -14.51 15.64 -14.12
C GLN A 221 -13.35 16.42 -13.48
N ASN A 222 -12.61 17.21 -14.27
CA ASN A 222 -11.47 17.96 -13.75
C ASN A 222 -11.91 19.14 -12.87
N CYS A 223 -13.00 19.82 -13.22
CA CYS A 223 -13.59 20.85 -12.36
C CYS A 223 -14.10 20.27 -11.03
N THR A 224 -14.70 19.07 -11.05
CA THR A 224 -15.09 18.38 -9.81
C THR A 224 -13.85 18.05 -8.97
N LYS A 225 -12.77 17.54 -9.57
CA LYS A 225 -11.50 17.31 -8.85
C LYS A 225 -10.93 18.57 -8.22
N VAL A 226 -11.05 19.73 -8.88
CA VAL A 226 -10.64 21.02 -8.30
C VAL A 226 -11.53 21.38 -7.11
N LEU A 227 -12.85 21.26 -7.24
CA LEU A 227 -13.79 21.51 -6.15
C LEU A 227 -13.50 20.61 -4.93
N ASP A 228 -13.27 19.32 -5.16
CA ASP A 228 -12.92 18.37 -4.11
C ASP A 228 -11.60 18.76 -3.43
N ALA A 229 -10.61 19.22 -4.21
CA ALA A 229 -9.34 19.70 -3.66
C ALA A 229 -9.52 20.91 -2.73
N LEU A 230 -10.34 21.88 -3.14
CA LEU A 230 -10.65 23.05 -2.33
C LEU A 230 -11.37 22.65 -1.03
N ARG A 231 -12.37 21.76 -1.12
CA ARG A 231 -13.15 21.28 0.04
C ARG A 231 -12.33 20.42 1.00
N ASN A 232 -11.41 19.61 0.49
CA ASN A 232 -10.53 18.77 1.31
C ASN A 232 -9.46 19.57 2.06
N GLY A 233 -9.37 20.89 1.84
CA GLY A 233 -8.38 21.74 2.50
C GLY A 233 -6.97 21.62 1.90
N ASP A 234 -6.84 21.10 0.68
CA ASP A 234 -5.53 20.98 -0.01
C ASP A 234 -4.84 22.34 -0.22
N PHE A 235 -5.62 23.42 -0.13
CA PHE A 235 -5.18 24.81 -0.24
C PHE A 235 -5.44 25.62 1.03
N GLY A 236 -5.71 24.98 2.17
CA GLY A 236 -6.16 25.65 3.39
C GLY A 236 -7.62 26.16 3.31
N HIS A 237 -8.01 26.99 4.27
CA HIS A 237 -9.37 27.53 4.34
C HIS A 237 -9.60 28.55 3.22
N CYS A 238 -10.66 28.37 2.43
CA CYS A 238 -10.93 29.16 1.23
C CYS A 238 -12.42 29.14 0.82
N ASP A 239 -13.33 29.28 1.78
CA ASP A 239 -14.78 29.14 1.57
C ASP A 239 -15.34 30.10 0.52
N ASP A 240 -14.90 31.36 0.53
CA ASP A 240 -15.31 32.36 -0.48
C ASP A 240 -14.88 31.92 -1.90
N THR A 241 -13.66 31.39 -2.02
CA THR A 241 -13.14 30.88 -3.29
C THR A 241 -13.91 29.65 -3.76
N ILE A 242 -14.35 28.78 -2.84
CA ILE A 242 -15.21 27.64 -3.17
C ILE A 242 -16.55 28.11 -3.73
N ALA A 243 -17.20 29.08 -3.09
CA ALA A 243 -18.49 29.63 -3.54
C ALA A 243 -18.38 30.29 -4.93
N ASP A 244 -17.33 31.08 -5.15
CA ASP A 244 -17.05 31.71 -6.44
C ASP A 244 -16.76 30.67 -7.53
N TYR A 245 -15.94 29.67 -7.21
CA TYR A 245 -15.61 28.60 -8.14
C TYR A 245 -16.83 27.75 -8.53
N MET A 246 -17.70 27.45 -7.56
CA MET A 246 -18.97 26.76 -7.83
C MET A 246 -19.86 27.57 -8.76
N THR A 247 -19.99 28.88 -8.52
CA THR A 247 -20.78 29.78 -9.37
C THR A 247 -20.25 29.79 -10.80
N LYS A 248 -18.92 29.93 -10.98
CA LYS A 248 -18.28 29.87 -12.30
C LYS A 248 -18.50 28.52 -13.00
N CYS A 249 -18.34 27.42 -12.28
CA CYS A 249 -18.54 26.08 -12.83
C CYS A 249 -20.01 25.80 -13.15
N HIS A 250 -20.96 26.36 -12.41
CA HIS A 250 -22.39 26.21 -12.67
C HIS A 250 -22.79 26.85 -14.01
N VAL A 251 -22.25 28.03 -14.33
CA VAL A 251 -22.46 28.67 -15.65
C VAL A 251 -22.01 27.75 -16.79
N ARG A 252 -20.88 27.05 -16.62
CA ARG A 252 -20.32 26.15 -17.63
C ARG A 252 -20.99 24.78 -17.66
N PHE A 253 -21.45 24.29 -16.51
CA PHE A 253 -22.10 22.98 -16.34
C PHE A 253 -23.43 23.11 -15.60
N PRO A 254 -24.49 23.66 -16.24
CA PRO A 254 -25.74 23.99 -15.55
C PRO A 254 -26.46 22.79 -14.91
N PHE A 255 -26.27 21.60 -15.46
CA PHE A 255 -26.91 20.37 -15.00
C PHE A 255 -26.08 19.58 -13.98
N ALA A 256 -24.86 19.99 -13.69
CA ALA A 256 -23.99 19.28 -12.76
C ALA A 256 -24.41 19.55 -11.31
N THR A 257 -24.83 18.51 -10.61
CA THR A 257 -25.24 18.57 -9.20
C THR A 257 -24.12 19.05 -8.28
N ALA A 258 -22.86 18.75 -8.62
CA ALA A 258 -21.68 19.17 -7.87
C ALA A 258 -21.54 20.70 -7.73
N PHE A 259 -22.06 21.47 -8.70
CA PHE A 259 -21.95 22.93 -8.74
C PHE A 259 -23.30 23.63 -8.53
N ARG A 260 -24.35 22.91 -8.14
CA ARG A 260 -25.66 23.54 -7.92
C ARG A 260 -25.56 24.57 -6.78
N PRO A 261 -26.10 25.78 -6.95
CA PRO A 261 -26.25 26.72 -5.86
C PRO A 261 -27.09 26.10 -4.73
N PRO A 262 -26.84 26.44 -3.46
CA PRO A 262 -27.71 25.99 -2.38
C PRO A 262 -29.17 26.41 -2.67
N GLU A 263 -30.08 25.45 -2.70
CA GLU A 263 -31.49 25.75 -2.93
C GLU A 263 -31.99 26.66 -1.79
N PRO A 264 -32.71 27.75 -2.11
CA PRO A 264 -33.33 28.56 -1.07
C PRO A 264 -34.29 27.66 -0.29
N LYS A 265 -34.13 27.63 1.04
CA LYS A 265 -35.00 26.85 1.94
C LYS A 265 -36.45 27.30 1.72
N THR A 266 -37.21 26.57 0.91
CA THR A 266 -38.66 26.68 0.87
C THR A 266 -39.20 26.12 2.18
N ASN A 267 -39.36 26.99 3.18
CA ASN A 267 -40.28 26.75 4.28
C ASN A 267 -41.70 26.65 3.68
N ASN A 268 -42.19 25.45 3.38
CA ASN A 268 -43.60 25.27 3.07
C ASN A 268 -44.15 24.00 3.73
N HIS A 269 -45.09 24.26 4.64
CA HIS A 269 -46.26 23.45 4.99
C HIS A 269 -46.09 22.13 5.75
N GLN A 270 -45.98 22.24 7.08
CA GLN A 270 -46.62 21.30 8.02
C GLN A 270 -47.29 22.09 9.14
N GLU A 271 -48.36 22.83 8.83
CA GLU A 271 -49.28 23.38 9.84
C GLU A 271 -50.59 23.78 9.14
N LYS A 272 -51.38 22.79 8.75
CA LYS A 272 -52.82 22.91 8.44
C LYS A 272 -53.45 21.54 8.21
N GLU A 273 -53.38 20.65 9.20
CA GLU A 273 -54.21 19.43 9.17
C GLU A 273 -54.72 18.95 10.54
N ASN A 274 -54.61 19.78 11.60
CA ASN A 274 -55.16 19.45 12.93
C ASN A 274 -56.20 20.48 13.42
N SER A 275 -57.15 20.88 12.57
CA SER A 275 -58.30 21.70 13.04
C SER A 275 -59.64 21.35 12.39
N ILE A 276 -59.82 20.09 11.99
CA ILE A 276 -61.14 19.55 11.67
C ILE A 276 -61.31 18.24 12.44
N LYS A 277 -61.53 18.38 13.75
CA LYS A 277 -62.15 17.40 14.65
C LYS A 277 -62.21 18.04 16.04
N ASN A 278 -63.27 18.79 16.28
CA ASN A 278 -63.99 18.91 17.55
C ASN A 278 -65.38 19.46 17.24
#